data_AF-A0A258K307-F1
#
_entry.id   AF-A0A258K307-F1
#
_cell.length_a   1.000
_cell.length_b   1.000
_cell.length_c   1.000
_cell.angle_alpha   90.00
_cell.angle_beta   90.00
_cell.angle_gamma   90.00
#
_symmetry.space_group_name_H-M   'P 1'
#
loop_
_entity.id
_entity.type
_entity.pdbx_description
1 polymer ?
#
loop_
_entity_poly.entity_id
_entity_poly.type
_entity_poly.pdbx_seq_one_letter_code
_entity_poly.pdbx_strand_id
1 'polypeptide(L)'
;MKSLIYGALIAVVGAVGMANAQTPAKPANTEEMKPANWLFVQVADSVTVDDKTITLKGIAPQTLMFSDRPERMTGDAPTPAFVKFWTSGKSDFEKDPPNATIAVTVDGKPATSVIELTN
;
A
#
# COMPACT_ATOMS: atom_id res chain seq x y z
N MET A 1 -15.11 21.45 -73.60
CA MET A 1 -15.63 20.18 -74.15
C MET A 1 -16.09 19.29 -72.98
N LYS A 2 -17.33 18.81 -73.06
CA LYS A 2 -17.94 17.66 -72.37
C LYS A 2 -18.04 17.66 -70.82
N SER A 3 -19.30 17.78 -70.39
CA SER A 3 -19.90 17.35 -69.12
C SER A 3 -19.54 15.91 -68.73
N LEU A 4 -19.54 15.58 -67.42
CA LEU A 4 -20.42 14.53 -66.87
C LEU A 4 -20.39 14.50 -65.33
N ILE A 5 -21.59 14.55 -64.75
CA ILE A 5 -21.87 14.23 -63.34
C ILE A 5 -22.17 12.73 -63.29
N TYR A 6 -21.54 11.99 -62.37
CA TYR A 6 -22.04 10.69 -61.92
C TYR A 6 -22.04 10.70 -60.39
N GLY A 7 -23.23 10.57 -59.81
CA GLY A 7 -23.39 10.28 -58.40
C GLY A 7 -23.06 8.83 -58.10
N ALA A 8 -22.50 8.60 -56.92
CA ALA A 8 -22.58 7.33 -56.22
C ALA A 8 -22.78 7.63 -54.73
N LEU A 9 -23.92 7.21 -54.21
CA LEU A 9 -24.22 7.07 -52.80
C LEU A 9 -23.56 5.78 -52.26
N ILE A 10 -23.47 5.67 -50.92
CA ILE A 10 -23.11 4.50 -50.06
C ILE A 10 -21.62 4.53 -49.61
N ALA A 11 -21.22 4.39 -48.34
CA ALA A 11 -21.83 3.88 -47.11
C ALA A 11 -21.28 4.62 -45.87
N VAL A 12 -22.08 4.61 -44.80
CA VAL A 12 -21.72 4.95 -43.42
C VAL A 12 -20.66 3.96 -42.90
N VAL A 13 -19.55 4.48 -42.34
CA VAL A 13 -18.78 3.75 -41.33
C VAL A 13 -18.81 4.60 -40.07
N GLY A 14 -19.59 4.16 -39.10
CA GLY A 14 -19.57 4.73 -37.75
C GLY A 14 -18.17 4.53 -37.17
N ALA A 15 -17.56 5.63 -36.72
CA ALA A 15 -16.34 5.56 -35.95
C ALA A 15 -16.65 4.85 -34.62
N VAL A 16 -16.34 3.56 -34.56
CA VAL A 16 -16.24 2.83 -33.29
C VAL A 16 -15.05 3.46 -32.57
N GLY A 17 -15.33 4.38 -31.66
CA GLY A 17 -14.31 4.96 -30.79
C GLY A 17 -13.61 3.84 -30.05
N MET A 18 -12.32 3.64 -30.33
CA MET A 18 -11.48 2.74 -29.56
C MET A 18 -11.47 3.23 -28.12
N ALA A 19 -12.09 2.48 -27.22
CA ALA A 19 -11.92 2.69 -25.80
C ALA A 19 -10.45 2.41 -25.47
N ASN A 20 -9.62 3.45 -25.42
CA ASN A 20 -8.29 3.36 -24.85
C ASN A 20 -8.46 2.96 -23.38
N ALA A 21 -8.15 1.71 -23.08
CA ALA A 21 -7.90 1.28 -21.71
C ALA A 21 -6.71 2.10 -21.20
N GLN A 22 -7.00 3.21 -20.53
CA GLN A 22 -5.99 3.98 -19.82
C GLN A 22 -5.47 3.05 -18.71
N THR A 23 -4.24 2.55 -18.88
CA THR A 23 -3.46 1.99 -17.78
C THR A 23 -3.56 2.95 -16.61
N PRO A 24 -3.92 2.49 -15.39
CA PRO A 24 -4.01 3.37 -14.24
C PRO A 24 -2.69 4.13 -14.09
N ALA A 25 -2.77 5.46 -14.17
CA ALA A 25 -1.61 6.31 -13.96
C ALA A 25 -1.11 6.07 -12.53
N LYS A 26 0.18 5.71 -12.38
CA LYS A 26 0.85 5.64 -11.08
C LYS A 26 0.63 7.00 -10.39
N PRO A 27 0.18 7.02 -9.12
CA PRO A 27 -0.07 8.28 -8.42
C PRO A 27 1.17 9.17 -8.49
N ALA A 28 0.96 10.44 -8.86
CA ALA A 28 1.99 11.46 -8.72
C ALA A 28 2.41 11.46 -7.25
N ASN A 29 3.69 11.19 -6.96
CA ASN A 29 4.32 11.08 -5.64
C ASN A 29 4.53 9.65 -5.08
N THR A 30 4.35 8.58 -5.86
CA THR A 30 4.80 7.25 -5.44
C THR A 30 6.28 7.04 -5.79
N GLU A 31 7.16 7.20 -4.81
CA GLU A 31 8.57 6.82 -4.93
C GLU A 31 8.77 5.31 -4.75
N GLU A 32 9.81 4.78 -5.39
CA GLU A 32 10.19 3.37 -5.22
C GLU A 32 10.94 3.19 -3.88
N MET A 33 10.54 2.16 -3.13
CA MET A 33 11.17 1.84 -1.85
C MET A 33 12.53 1.19 -2.12
N LYS A 34 13.60 1.95 -1.95
CA LYS A 34 14.97 1.46 -2.17
C LYS A 34 15.32 0.37 -1.15
N PRO A 35 16.23 -0.58 -1.48
CA PRO A 35 16.73 -1.55 -0.51
C PRO A 35 17.39 -0.86 0.70
N ALA A 36 16.82 -1.07 1.88
CA ALA A 36 17.34 -0.59 3.15
C ALA A 36 16.76 -1.40 4.32
N ASN A 37 17.32 -1.22 5.52
CA ASN A 37 16.69 -1.69 6.76
C ASN A 37 15.59 -0.70 7.14
N TRP A 38 14.35 -1.08 6.85
CA TRP A 38 13.18 -0.24 7.09
C TRP A 38 12.54 -0.55 8.44
N LEU A 39 12.17 0.50 9.15
CA LEU A 39 11.31 0.46 10.33
C LEU A 39 9.96 1.05 9.99
N PHE A 40 8.91 0.48 10.58
CA PHE A 40 7.52 0.83 10.28
C PHE A 40 6.79 1.18 11.57
N VAL A 41 5.89 2.16 11.49
CA VAL A 41 5.04 2.58 12.61
C VAL A 41 3.59 2.54 12.17
N GLN A 42 2.80 1.74 12.89
CA GLN A 42 1.35 1.70 12.79
C GLN A 42 0.75 2.33 14.05
N VAL A 43 -0.25 3.19 13.85
CA VAL A 43 -0.97 3.86 14.95
C VAL A 43 -2.41 3.35 14.92
N ALA A 44 -2.99 3.15 16.09
CA ALA A 44 -4.38 2.72 16.23
C ALA A 44 -5.01 3.41 17.44
N ASP A 45 -6.34 3.58 17.38
CA ASP A 45 -7.11 4.21 18.47
C ASP A 45 -7.08 3.37 19.75
N SER A 46 -7.10 2.04 19.59
CA SER A 46 -7.06 1.11 20.72
C SER A 46 -6.51 -0.25 20.30
N VAL A 47 -6.27 -1.09 21.30
CA VAL A 47 -5.85 -2.47 21.11
C VAL A 47 -6.68 -3.39 22.01
N THR A 48 -6.98 -4.59 21.51
CA THR A 48 -7.37 -5.70 22.38
C THR A 48 -6.29 -6.76 22.34
N VAL A 49 -5.98 -7.31 23.50
CA VAL A 49 -5.04 -8.40 23.66
C VAL A 49 -5.81 -9.60 24.17
N ASP A 50 -5.79 -10.68 23.41
CA ASP A 50 -6.11 -12.02 23.89
C ASP A 50 -4.81 -12.82 24.04
N ASP A 51 -4.88 -14.02 24.64
CA ASP A 51 -3.74 -14.87 25.03
C ASP A 51 -2.47 -14.70 24.19
N LYS A 52 -2.60 -14.74 22.86
CA LYS A 52 -1.47 -14.57 21.92
C LYS A 52 -1.76 -13.61 20.78
N THR A 53 -2.96 -13.04 20.67
CA THR A 53 -3.34 -12.17 19.56
C THR A 53 -3.49 -10.74 20.02
N ILE A 54 -2.84 -9.85 19.29
CA ILE A 54 -2.97 -8.40 19.46
C ILE A 54 -3.80 -7.88 18.27
N THR A 55 -4.98 -7.34 18.56
CA THR A 55 -5.84 -6.74 17.54
C THR A 55 -5.84 -5.23 17.70
N LEU A 56 -5.24 -4.52 16.74
CA LEU A 56 -5.29 -3.07 16.64
C LEU A 56 -6.65 -2.62 16.06
N LYS A 57 -7.32 -1.69 16.73
CA LYS A 57 -8.64 -1.18 16.34
C LYS A 57 -8.56 0.31 16.00
N GLY A 58 -9.24 0.71 14.92
CA GLY A 58 -9.12 2.07 14.40
C GLY A 58 -7.71 2.35 13.89
N ILE A 59 -7.12 1.39 13.17
CA ILE A 59 -5.77 1.57 12.64
C ILE A 59 -5.76 2.73 11.64
N ALA A 60 -4.73 3.58 11.72
CA ALA A 60 -4.53 4.67 10.79
C ALA A 60 -4.46 4.12 9.35
N PRO A 61 -4.97 4.87 8.35
CA PRO A 61 -4.93 4.43 6.96
C PRO A 61 -3.52 4.43 6.35
N GLN A 62 -2.56 5.06 7.04
CA GLN A 62 -1.17 5.24 6.61
C GLN A 62 -0.24 4.53 7.60
N THR A 63 0.74 3.81 7.09
CA THR A 63 1.88 3.27 7.84
C THR A 63 3.09 4.13 7.54
N LEU A 64 3.66 4.76 8.56
CA LEU A 64 4.90 5.53 8.44
C LEU A 64 6.08 4.58 8.32
N MET A 65 7.07 4.93 7.50
CA MET A 65 8.31 4.16 7.34
C MET A 65 9.54 5.05 7.31
N PHE A 66 10.64 4.52 7.81
CA PHE A 66 11.94 5.18 7.75
C PHE A 66 13.09 4.19 7.81
N SER A 67 14.22 4.54 7.21
CA SER A 67 15.47 3.75 7.30
C SER A 67 16.43 4.31 8.34
N ASP A 68 17.41 3.51 8.74
CA ASP A 68 18.51 4.00 9.58
C ASP A 68 19.49 4.92 8.83
N ARG A 69 20.40 5.54 9.59
CA ARG A 69 21.49 6.37 9.06
C ARG A 69 22.55 5.50 8.37
N PRO A 70 23.35 6.03 7.42
CA PRO A 70 23.49 7.43 7.03
C PRO A 70 22.40 7.94 6.07
N GLU A 71 21.85 7.07 5.21
CA GLU A 71 20.79 7.41 4.27
C GLU A 71 19.42 7.24 4.94
N ARG A 72 19.05 8.21 5.78
CA ARG A 72 17.71 8.31 6.36
C ARG A 72 16.73 8.67 5.25
N MET A 73 15.98 7.68 4.80
CA MET A 73 14.82 7.83 3.94
C MET A 73 13.57 7.79 4.80
N THR A 74 12.52 8.48 4.37
CA THR A 74 11.22 8.50 5.04
C THR A 74 10.13 8.39 3.99
N GLY A 75 9.03 7.75 4.35
CA GLY A 75 7.86 7.68 3.51
C GLY A 75 6.69 7.12 4.27
N ASP A 76 5.64 6.83 3.53
CA ASP A 76 4.43 6.20 4.03
C ASP A 76 3.85 5.28 2.97
N ALA A 77 3.04 4.33 3.42
CA ALA A 77 2.27 3.47 2.55
C ALA A 77 0.85 3.31 3.11
N PRO A 78 -0.16 3.09 2.26
CA PRO A 78 -1.47 2.68 2.73
C PRO A 78 -1.35 1.42 3.59
N THR A 79 -1.84 1.45 4.82
CA THR A 79 -1.73 0.33 5.76
C THR A 79 -2.27 -0.99 5.21
N PRO A 80 -3.40 -1.03 4.44
CA PRO A 80 -3.85 -2.26 3.81
C PRO A 80 -2.88 -2.82 2.76
N ALA A 81 -2.09 -1.97 2.10
CA ALA A 81 -1.05 -2.41 1.17
C ALA A 81 0.17 -2.94 1.94
N PHE A 82 0.55 -2.27 3.03
CA PHE A 82 1.64 -2.71 3.89
C PHE A 82 1.40 -4.10 4.49
N VAL A 83 0.23 -4.34 5.08
CA VAL A 83 -0.07 -5.63 5.76
C VAL A 83 -0.13 -6.81 4.79
N LYS A 84 -0.41 -6.58 3.49
CA LYS A 84 -0.36 -7.65 2.48
C LYS A 84 1.03 -8.27 2.32
N PHE A 85 2.09 -7.53 2.63
CA PHE A 85 3.46 -8.07 2.56
C PHE A 85 3.75 -9.07 3.69
N TRP A 86 2.94 -9.12 4.75
CA TRP A 86 3.17 -10.02 5.88
C TRP A 86 2.75 -11.47 5.57
N THR A 87 1.87 -11.66 4.58
CA THR A 87 1.30 -12.97 4.24
C THR A 87 1.81 -13.49 2.89
N SER A 88 2.82 -12.85 2.31
CA SER A 88 3.36 -13.21 1.00
C SER A 88 4.87 -13.03 0.88
N GLY A 89 5.52 -13.91 0.11
CA GLY A 89 6.96 -13.83 -0.17
C GLY A 89 7.85 -14.48 0.91
N LYS A 90 9.11 -14.05 1.01
CA LYS A 90 10.09 -14.56 1.99
C LYS A 90 9.88 -14.02 3.42
N SER A 91 8.79 -13.27 3.64
CA SER A 91 8.54 -12.44 4.81
C SER A 91 7.26 -12.85 5.53
N ASP A 92 6.89 -14.13 5.45
CA ASP A 92 5.70 -14.75 6.07
C ASP A 92 5.85 -15.01 7.57
N PHE A 93 6.92 -14.50 8.18
CA PHE A 93 7.27 -14.62 9.61
C PHE A 93 7.48 -16.05 10.12
N GLU A 94 7.38 -17.09 9.28
CA GLU A 94 7.54 -18.48 9.73
C GLU A 94 8.98 -18.83 10.09
N LYS A 95 9.96 -18.30 9.34
CA LYS A 95 11.39 -18.66 9.49
C LYS A 95 12.20 -17.68 10.33
N ASP A 96 11.85 -16.41 10.26
CA ASP A 96 12.58 -15.31 10.90
C ASP A 96 11.55 -14.24 11.32
N PRO A 97 10.81 -14.48 12.42
CA PRO A 97 9.77 -13.58 12.87
C PRO A 97 10.39 -12.26 13.38
N PRO A 98 9.87 -11.09 12.95
CA PRO A 98 10.41 -9.81 13.39
C PRO A 98 9.96 -9.48 14.81
N ASN A 99 10.82 -8.82 15.58
CA ASN A 99 10.40 -8.18 16.81
C ASN A 99 9.68 -6.86 16.53
N ALA A 100 8.70 -6.54 17.38
CA ALA A 100 8.01 -5.26 17.38
C ALA A 100 7.86 -4.73 18.81
N THR A 101 7.73 -3.41 18.95
CA THR A 101 7.35 -2.79 20.22
C THR A 101 5.90 -2.38 20.17
N ILE A 102 5.10 -2.86 21.12
CA ILE A 102 3.78 -2.31 21.39
C ILE A 102 3.89 -1.24 22.47
N ALA A 103 3.36 -0.05 22.18
CA ALA A 103 3.29 1.06 23.11
C ALA A 103 1.83 1.48 23.28
N VAL A 104 1.34 1.48 24.52
CA VAL A 104 -0.06 1.75 24.85
C VAL A 104 -0.15 2.62 26.09
N THR A 105 -1.30 3.28 26.28
CA THR A 105 -1.62 3.97 27.53
C THR A 105 -2.83 3.30 28.16
N VAL A 106 -2.68 2.77 29.38
CA VAL A 106 -3.74 2.10 30.14
C VAL A 106 -3.94 2.87 31.45
N ASP A 107 -5.17 3.29 31.73
CA ASP A 107 -5.51 4.09 32.92
C ASP A 107 -4.61 5.33 33.10
N GLY A 108 -4.29 6.00 31.99
CA GLY A 108 -3.43 7.18 31.96
C GLY A 108 -1.94 6.90 32.16
N LYS A 109 -1.52 5.62 32.21
CA LYS A 109 -0.11 5.23 32.37
C LYS A 109 0.43 4.63 31.08
N PRO A 110 1.58 5.11 30.57
CA PRO A 110 2.22 4.49 29.42
C PRO A 110 2.78 3.11 29.80
N ALA A 111 2.60 2.15 28.91
CA ALA A 111 3.16 0.81 29.00
C ALA A 111 3.76 0.44 27.64
N THR A 112 4.89 -0.27 27.68
CA THR A 112 5.55 -0.78 26.48
C THR A 112 5.93 -2.23 26.67
N SER A 113 5.89 -3.01 25.60
CA SER A 113 6.37 -4.38 25.59
C SER A 113 7.01 -4.70 24.24
N VAL A 114 8.05 -5.53 24.26
CA VAL A 114 8.63 -6.10 23.05
C VAL A 114 7.95 -7.44 22.79
N ILE A 115 7.46 -7.62 21.57
CA ILE A 115 6.80 -8.83 21.10
C ILE A 115 7.54 -9.37 19.88
N GLU A 116 7.32 -10.63 19.56
CA GLU A 116 7.73 -11.26 18.31
C GLU A 116 6.47 -11.51 17.47
N LEU A 117 6.47 -11.06 16.22
CA LEU A 117 5.32 -11.19 15.34
C LEU A 117 5.31 -12.57 14.71
N THR A 118 4.14 -13.21 14.72
CA THR A 118 3.91 -14.51 14.09
C THR A 118 2.71 -14.40 13.15
N ASN A 119 2.66 -15.27 12.14
CA ASN A 119 1.54 -15.37 11.19
C ASN A 119 0.53 -16.43 11.67
#